data_AF-A0A7J2Q172-F1
#
_entry.id   AF-A0A7J2Q172-F1
#
_cell.length_a   1.000
_cell.length_b   1.000
_cell.length_c   1.000
_cell.angle_alpha   90.00
_cell.angle_beta   90.00
_cell.angle_gamma   90.00
#
_symmetry.space_group_name_H-M   'P 1'
#
loop_
_entity.id
_entity.type
_entity.pdbx_description
1 polymer ?
#
loop_
_entity_poly.entity_id
_entity_poly.type
_entity_poly.pdbx_seq_one_letter_code
_entity_poly.pdbx_strand_id
1 'polypeptide(L)'
;MYLDVLREAPLMPFSNFVSRGKFPDKVDIARPRSYIDREVYRLVQQTSRDRSSRLIPLLGSAGSGKTHAYHSFKDKERENIKKLEQSQSANEIEVGVLPVDWTIVYVPSPPASIRVLLHVYTCIIEEMGAGLLDIVSEKLVKKWGGEKKGLFQKPKM
;
A
#
# COMPACT_ATOMS: atom_id res chain seq x y z
N MET A 1 28.74 8.28 12.54
CA MET A 1 27.64 7.56 11.87
C MET A 1 26.81 8.41 10.89
N TYR A 2 26.59 9.72 11.10
CA TYR A 2 25.98 10.60 10.05
C TYR A 2 27.05 11.20 9.12
N LEU A 3 28.16 11.66 9.68
CA LEU A 3 29.30 12.18 8.93
C LEU A 3 30.07 11.09 8.16
N ASP A 4 30.05 9.84 8.64
CA ASP A 4 30.73 8.73 7.96
C ASP A 4 29.98 8.29 6.71
N VAL A 5 28.64 8.31 6.73
CA VAL A 5 27.78 8.06 5.54
C VAL A 5 27.96 9.16 4.49
N LEU A 6 28.25 10.39 4.91
CA LEU A 6 28.59 11.50 4.02
C LEU A 6 30.02 11.40 3.45
N ARG A 7 30.91 10.66 4.12
CA ARG A 7 32.33 10.54 3.76
C ARG A 7 32.61 9.37 2.83
N GLU A 8 31.86 8.27 2.95
CA GLU A 8 32.12 7.01 2.24
C GLU A 8 31.39 6.86 0.89
N ALA A 9 30.50 7.79 0.51
CA ALA A 9 29.85 7.77 -0.80
C ALA A 9 29.90 9.14 -1.49
N PRO A 10 30.32 9.23 -2.77
CA PRO A 10 30.13 10.44 -3.58
C PRO A 10 28.64 10.66 -3.97
N LEU A 11 27.71 10.02 -3.25
CA LEU A 11 26.28 10.29 -3.33
C LEU A 11 26.00 11.43 -2.35
N MET A 12 26.22 12.65 -2.82
CA MET A 12 25.78 13.86 -2.13
C MET A 12 24.34 13.63 -1.62
N PRO A 13 24.03 13.94 -0.35
CA PRO A 13 22.64 14.14 0.04
C PRO A 13 22.03 15.10 -0.96
N PHE A 14 20.83 14.83 -1.46
CA PHE A 14 20.20 15.61 -2.54
C PHE A 14 20.80 15.43 -3.95
N SER A 15 21.66 14.42 -4.17
CA SER A 15 22.13 14.04 -5.53
C SER A 15 20.97 13.73 -6.48
N ASN A 16 19.86 13.22 -5.95
CA ASN A 16 18.61 13.11 -6.67
C ASN A 16 17.74 14.35 -6.37
N PHE A 17 17.49 15.15 -7.41
CA PHE A 17 16.55 16.27 -7.36
C PHE A 17 15.10 15.81 -7.07
N VAL A 18 14.77 14.55 -7.38
CA VAL A 18 13.45 13.93 -7.17
C VAL A 18 13.60 12.42 -6.91
N SER A 19 12.94 11.89 -5.89
CA SER A 19 12.84 10.44 -5.67
C SER A 19 12.11 9.80 -6.86
N ARG A 20 12.63 8.68 -7.38
CA ARG A 20 11.99 7.94 -8.47
C ARG A 20 11.22 6.76 -7.90
N GLY A 21 10.13 6.35 -8.54
CA GLY A 21 9.32 5.22 -8.07
C GLY A 21 10.12 3.91 -7.90
N LYS A 22 11.18 3.71 -8.71
CA LYS A 22 12.05 2.53 -8.65
C LYS A 22 13.21 2.59 -7.64
N PHE A 23 13.57 3.78 -7.16
CA PHE A 23 14.75 3.97 -6.30
C PHE A 23 14.38 4.79 -5.05
N PRO A 24 14.45 4.19 -3.85
CA PRO A 24 14.24 4.92 -2.62
C PRO A 24 15.42 5.86 -2.34
N ASP A 25 15.14 6.99 -1.69
CA ASP A 25 16.19 7.83 -1.13
C ASP A 25 16.68 7.24 0.19
N LYS A 26 18.00 7.25 0.41
CA LYS A 26 18.63 6.65 1.60
C LYS A 26 18.34 7.38 2.92
N VAL A 27 17.83 8.61 2.86
CA VAL A 27 17.58 9.45 4.03
C VAL A 27 16.12 9.90 4.05
N ASP A 28 15.39 9.50 5.08
CA ASP A 28 14.03 9.99 5.36
C ASP A 28 14.09 11.13 6.38
N ILE A 29 13.57 12.30 6.01
CA ILE A 29 13.39 13.43 6.93
C ILE A 29 11.90 13.49 7.27
N ALA A 30 11.51 12.85 8.37
CA ALA A 30 10.10 12.69 8.74
C ALA A 30 9.41 14.00 9.19
N ARG A 31 10.17 15.00 9.69
CA ARG A 31 9.60 16.19 10.36
C ARG A 31 8.62 17.01 9.49
N PRO A 32 8.91 17.32 8.21
CA PRO A 32 7.97 18.01 7.33
C PRO A 32 6.69 17.22 7.04
N ARG A 33 6.73 15.88 7.15
CA ARG A 33 5.61 14.97 6.85
C ARG A 33 4.83 14.51 8.09
N SER A 34 5.31 14.85 9.28
CA SER A 34 4.79 14.37 10.57
C SER A 34 3.26 14.50 10.73
N TYR A 35 2.68 15.58 10.23
CA TYR A 35 1.24 15.77 10.25
C TYR A 35 0.51 14.76 9.35
N ILE A 36 0.94 14.63 8.09
CA ILE A 36 0.34 13.70 7.12
C ILE A 36 0.47 12.27 7.63
N ASP A 37 1.65 11.88 8.13
CA ASP A 37 1.89 10.56 8.70
C ASP A 37 0.89 10.24 9.80
N ARG A 38 0.73 11.16 10.76
CA ARG A 38 -0.20 10.99 11.87
C ARG A 38 -1.63 10.79 11.39
N GLU A 39 -2.10 11.62 10.45
CA GLU A 39 -3.46 11.51 9.95
C GLU A 39 -3.68 10.22 9.13
N VAL A 40 -2.70 9.81 8.32
CA VAL A 40 -2.75 8.55 7.57
C VAL A 40 -2.84 7.36 8.52
N TYR A 41 -1.95 7.27 9.52
CA TYR A 41 -1.99 6.15 10.46
C TYR A 41 -3.25 6.15 11.32
N ARG A 42 -3.77 7.32 11.70
CA ARG A 42 -5.06 7.43 12.38
C ARG A 42 -6.19 6.84 11.54
N LEU A 43 -6.24 7.17 10.25
CA LEU A 43 -7.26 6.66 9.33
C LEU A 43 -7.13 5.14 9.11
N VAL A 44 -5.91 4.62 8.99
CA VAL A 44 -5.65 3.17 8.90
C VAL A 44 -6.20 2.46 10.15
N GLN A 45 -5.89 2.97 11.35
CA GLN A 45 -6.40 2.41 12.61
C GLN A 45 -7.93 2.49 12.70
N GLN A 46 -8.53 3.61 12.29
CA GLN A 46 -9.97 3.77 12.29
C GLN A 46 -10.64 2.76 11.34
N THR A 47 -10.07 2.55 10.16
CA THR A 47 -10.54 1.58 9.15
C THR A 47 -10.47 0.13 9.67
N SER A 48 -9.43 -0.19 10.42
CA SER A 48 -9.36 -1.49 11.10
C SER A 48 -10.44 -1.66 12.17
N ARG A 49 -10.68 -0.63 12.99
CA ARG A 49 -11.66 -0.68 14.09
C ARG A 49 -13.09 -0.82 13.60
N ASP A 50 -13.48 -0.09 12.56
CA ASP A 50 -14.83 -0.14 12.01
C ASP A 50 -15.03 -1.24 10.94
N ARG A 51 -13.95 -1.96 10.58
CA ARG A 51 -13.94 -3.02 9.57
C ARG A 51 -14.48 -2.55 8.21
N SER A 52 -14.33 -1.28 7.89
CA SER A 52 -14.68 -0.72 6.58
C SER A 52 -13.57 -0.95 5.56
N SER A 53 -13.92 -0.86 4.27
CA SER A 53 -12.95 -0.76 3.19
C SER A 53 -12.84 0.69 2.77
N ARG A 54 -11.63 1.26 2.84
CA ARG A 54 -11.36 2.66 2.45
C ARG A 54 -10.19 2.74 1.49
N LEU A 55 -10.35 3.60 0.49
CA LEU A 55 -9.26 4.05 -0.37
C LEU A 55 -8.92 5.49 0.06
N ILE A 56 -7.69 5.72 0.52
CA ILE A 56 -7.22 7.02 1.03
C ILE A 56 -6.25 7.62 -0.01
N PRO A 57 -6.71 8.51 -0.91
CA PRO A 57 -5.85 9.10 -1.91
C PRO A 57 -4.91 10.13 -1.27
N LEU A 58 -3.60 9.98 -1.49
CA LEU A 58 -2.60 10.99 -1.12
C LEU A 58 -2.26 11.84 -2.33
N LEU A 59 -2.70 13.10 -2.29
CA LEU A 59 -2.52 14.07 -3.38
C LEU A 59 -1.52 15.15 -2.98
N GLY A 60 -0.80 15.69 -3.95
CA GLY A 60 0.18 16.75 -3.74
C GLY A 60 0.74 17.26 -5.06
N SER A 61 1.22 18.50 -5.07
CA SER A 61 1.85 19.13 -6.24
C SER A 61 3.14 18.42 -6.66
N ALA A 62 3.63 18.69 -7.88
CA ALA A 62 4.95 18.21 -8.29
C ALA A 62 6.02 18.71 -7.31
N GLY A 63 6.98 17.85 -6.96
CA GLY A 63 8.03 18.18 -5.99
C GLY A 63 7.62 18.13 -4.51
N SER A 64 6.36 17.86 -4.18
CA SER A 64 5.89 17.82 -2.78
C SER A 64 6.34 16.59 -1.96
N GLY A 65 7.29 15.79 -2.47
CA GLY A 65 7.79 14.60 -1.78
C GLY A 65 6.87 13.37 -1.80
N LYS A 66 5.89 13.28 -2.71
CA LYS A 66 4.95 12.13 -2.78
C LYS A 66 5.65 10.77 -2.92
N THR A 67 6.65 10.70 -3.81
CA THR A 67 7.39 9.46 -4.07
C THR A 67 8.26 9.07 -2.87
N HIS A 68 8.81 10.05 -2.16
CA HIS A 68 9.53 9.83 -0.91
C HIS A 68 8.59 9.32 0.21
N ALA A 69 7.42 9.96 0.35
CA ALA A 69 6.38 9.53 1.28
C ALA A 69 5.93 8.09 1.00
N TYR A 70 5.75 7.73 -0.27
CA TYR A 70 5.43 6.37 -0.68
C TYR A 70 6.44 5.35 -0.15
N HIS A 71 7.74 5.57 -0.36
CA HIS A 71 8.78 4.66 0.10
C HIS A 71 8.81 4.53 1.62
N SER A 72 8.67 5.64 2.35
CA SER A 72 8.62 5.61 3.81
C SER A 72 7.40 4.85 4.34
N PHE A 73 6.23 5.03 3.73
CA PHE A 73 5.05 4.22 4.05
C PHE A 73 5.29 2.74 3.69
N LYS A 74 5.92 2.44 2.56
CA LYS A 74 6.20 1.07 2.14
C LYS A 74 7.13 0.33 3.11
N ASP A 75 8.11 1.04 3.66
CA ASP A 75 8.98 0.48 4.69
C ASP A 75 8.21 0.19 5.98
N LYS A 76 7.32 1.10 6.41
CA LYS A 76 6.45 0.86 7.59
C LYS A 76 5.45 -0.28 7.36
N GLU A 77 4.92 -0.44 6.15
CA GLU A 77 4.06 -1.57 5.78
C GLU A 77 4.82 -2.89 5.96
N ARG A 78 6.06 -2.99 5.44
CA ARG A 78 6.90 -4.19 5.61
C ARG A 78 7.24 -4.48 7.07
N GLU A 79 7.53 -3.46 7.85
CA GLU A 79 7.74 -3.60 9.30
C GLU A 79 6.48 -4.11 10.01
N ASN A 80 5.30 -3.61 9.63
CA ASN A 80 4.02 -4.06 10.19
C ASN A 80 3.71 -5.51 9.84
N ILE A 81 3.97 -5.93 8.59
CA ILE A 81 3.77 -7.33 8.16
C ILE A 81 4.65 -8.27 9.00
N LYS A 82 5.93 -7.93 9.20
CA LYS A 82 6.83 -8.72 10.05
C LYS A 82 6.32 -8.81 11.50
N LYS A 83 5.81 -7.70 12.05
CA LYS A 83 5.21 -7.69 13.38
C LYS A 83 3.96 -8.56 13.45
N LEU A 84 3.10 -8.54 12.42
CA LEU A 84 1.91 -9.40 12.33
C LEU A 84 2.28 -10.89 12.35
N GLU A 85 3.27 -11.29 11.53
CA GLU A 85 3.77 -12.66 11.47
C GLU A 85 4.33 -13.12 12.82
N GLN A 86 5.12 -12.26 13.48
CA GLN A 86 5.66 -12.52 14.82
C GLN A 86 4.57 -12.63 15.88
N SER A 87 3.59 -11.72 15.86
CA SER A 87 2.46 -11.71 16.81
C SER A 87 1.61 -12.97 16.70
N GLN A 88 1.39 -13.47 15.47
CA GLN A 88 0.67 -14.73 15.23
C GLN A 88 1.42 -15.95 15.76
N SER A 89 2.76 -15.91 15.78
CA SER A 89 3.60 -16.98 16.30
C SER A 89 3.75 -16.96 17.83
N ALA A 90 3.62 -15.80 18.46
CA ALA A 90 3.95 -15.61 19.88
C ALA A 90 2.74 -15.70 20.84
N ASN A 91 1.49 -15.56 20.38
CA ASN A 91 0.31 -15.47 21.26
C ASN A 91 0.44 -14.43 22.40
N GLU A 92 1.39 -13.50 22.31
CA GLU A 92 1.58 -12.42 23.27
C GLU A 92 0.79 -11.21 22.78
N ILE A 93 -0.33 -10.95 23.47
CA ILE A 93 -1.15 -9.77 23.25
C ILE A 93 -0.43 -8.61 23.95
N GLU A 94 0.48 -7.93 23.24
CA GLU A 94 0.93 -6.62 23.68
C GLU A 94 -0.28 -5.66 23.67
N VAL A 95 -0.62 -5.15 24.86
CA VAL A 95 -1.68 -4.15 25.05
C VAL A 95 -1.19 -2.82 24.50
N GLY A 96 -1.36 -2.64 23.19
CA GLY A 96 -0.99 -1.43 22.47
C GLY A 96 -1.15 -1.64 20.97
N VAL A 97 -1.93 -0.76 20.32
CA VAL A 97 -2.21 -0.66 18.88
C VAL A 97 -1.74 -1.87 18.06
N LEU A 98 -2.60 -2.89 17.94
CA LEU A 98 -2.34 -4.06 17.12
C LEU A 98 -1.88 -3.65 15.71
N PRO A 99 -0.86 -4.30 15.15
CA PRO A 99 -0.45 -4.02 13.79
C PRO A 99 -1.63 -4.32 12.86
N VAL A 100 -1.96 -3.36 12.01
CA VAL A 100 -3.08 -3.44 11.07
C VAL A 100 -2.53 -3.89 9.71
N ASP A 101 -3.27 -4.75 9.02
CA ASP A 101 -3.03 -5.08 7.63
C ASP A 101 -3.51 -3.93 6.72
N TRP A 102 -2.57 -3.29 6.03
CA TRP A 102 -2.82 -2.19 5.10
C TRP A 102 -1.76 -2.20 4.00
N THR A 103 -2.12 -1.74 2.80
CA THR A 103 -1.20 -1.64 1.67
C THR A 103 -1.21 -0.27 1.05
N ILE A 104 -0.02 0.22 0.69
CA ILE A 104 0.14 1.43 -0.12
C ILE A 104 0.51 1.08 -1.55
N VAL A 105 -0.16 1.73 -2.49
CA VAL A 105 0.02 1.54 -3.93
C VAL A 105 0.52 2.85 -4.53
N TYR A 106 1.62 2.78 -5.28
CA TYR A 106 2.12 3.93 -6.03
C TYR A 106 1.42 4.02 -7.38
N VAL A 107 0.64 5.09 -7.59
CA VAL A 107 -0.03 5.35 -8.88
C VAL A 107 0.71 6.47 -9.60
N PRO A 108 1.49 6.18 -10.66
CA PRO A 108 2.11 7.23 -11.47
C PRO A 108 1.06 7.97 -12.29
N SER A 109 1.43 9.12 -12.84
CA SER A 109 0.56 9.86 -13.77
C SER A 109 0.10 8.95 -14.91
N PRO A 110 -1.23 8.82 -15.17
CA PRO A 110 -1.73 7.94 -16.20
C PRO A 110 -1.33 8.45 -17.59
N PRO A 111 -1.05 7.54 -18.55
CA PRO A 111 -0.65 7.92 -19.90
C PRO A 111 -1.76 8.62 -20.70
N ALA A 112 -3.04 8.39 -20.36
CA ALA A 112 -4.19 9.06 -20.94
C ALA A 112 -5.29 9.31 -19.90
N SER A 113 -5.89 10.51 -19.91
CA SER A 113 -6.92 10.92 -18.95
C SER A 113 -8.19 10.06 -19.03
N ILE A 114 -8.49 9.45 -20.17
CA ILE A 114 -9.70 8.62 -20.34
C ILE A 114 -9.62 7.24 -19.67
N ARG A 115 -8.41 6.81 -19.26
CA ARG A 115 -8.17 5.49 -18.66
C ARG A 115 -7.68 5.55 -17.22
N VAL A 116 -7.98 6.64 -16.50
CA VAL A 116 -7.52 6.85 -15.12
C VAL A 116 -7.96 5.71 -14.20
N LEU A 117 -9.24 5.31 -14.25
CA LEU A 117 -9.74 4.23 -13.39
C LEU A 117 -9.06 2.90 -13.72
N LEU A 118 -8.96 2.56 -15.01
CA LEU A 118 -8.27 1.35 -15.46
C LEU A 118 -6.82 1.34 -14.96
N HIS A 119 -6.10 2.46 -15.12
CA HIS A 119 -4.72 2.62 -14.66
C HIS A 119 -4.59 2.41 -13.15
N VAL A 120 -5.47 3.01 -12.36
CA VAL A 120 -5.51 2.81 -10.90
C VAL A 120 -5.73 1.35 -10.55
N TYR A 121 -6.70 0.67 -11.18
CA TYR A 121 -6.95 -0.74 -10.94
C TYR A 121 -5.76 -1.62 -11.34
N THR A 122 -5.12 -1.33 -12.47
CA THR A 122 -3.90 -2.03 -12.89
C THR A 122 -2.80 -1.90 -11.84
N CYS A 123 -2.53 -0.68 -11.35
CA CYS A 123 -1.52 -0.48 -10.30
C CYS A 123 -1.87 -1.24 -8.99
N ILE A 124 -3.14 -1.31 -8.61
CA ILE A 124 -3.58 -2.07 -7.44
C ILE A 124 -3.34 -3.57 -7.64
N ILE A 125 -3.69 -4.11 -8.81
CA ILE A 125 -3.52 -5.53 -9.12
C ILE A 125 -2.03 -5.90 -9.21
N GLU A 126 -1.20 -5.04 -9.79
CA GLU A 126 0.25 -5.23 -9.85
C GLU A 126 0.88 -5.28 -8.44
N GLU A 127 0.41 -4.44 -7.52
CA GLU A 127 0.93 -4.39 -6.15
C GLU A 127 0.41 -5.55 -5.27
N MET A 128 -0.88 -5.88 -5.36
CA MET A 128 -1.51 -6.91 -4.51
C MET A 128 -1.43 -8.32 -5.10
N GLY A 129 -1.06 -8.45 -6.38
CA GLY A 129 -0.99 -9.71 -7.10
C GLY A 129 -2.31 -10.15 -7.75
N ALA A 130 -2.18 -11.08 -8.70
CA ALA A 130 -3.30 -11.56 -9.52
C ALA A 130 -4.39 -12.30 -8.72
N GLY A 131 -4.06 -12.88 -7.57
CA GLY A 131 -5.03 -13.57 -6.69
C GLY A 131 -6.15 -12.67 -6.18
N LEU A 132 -5.96 -11.34 -6.21
CA LEU A 132 -7.02 -10.38 -5.91
C LEU A 132 -8.23 -10.56 -6.85
N LEU A 133 -7.99 -10.88 -8.12
CA LEU A 133 -9.05 -11.08 -9.11
C LEU A 133 -9.90 -12.30 -8.78
N ASP A 134 -9.28 -13.39 -8.30
CA ASP A 134 -10.00 -14.60 -7.89
C ASP A 134 -10.89 -14.32 -6.68
N ILE A 135 -10.36 -13.61 -5.67
CA ILE A 135 -11.12 -13.21 -4.47
C ILE A 135 -12.31 -12.32 -4.84
N VAL A 136 -12.09 -11.33 -5.70
CA VAL A 136 -13.15 -10.41 -6.13
C VAL A 136 -14.20 -11.17 -6.93
N SER A 137 -13.77 -12.03 -7.87
CA SER A 137 -14.65 -12.87 -8.67
C SER A 137 -15.53 -13.77 -7.79
N GLU A 138 -14.94 -14.46 -6.81
CA GLU A 138 -15.69 -15.32 -5.88
C GLU A 138 -16.71 -14.51 -5.05
N LYS A 139 -16.31 -13.36 -4.51
CA LYS A 139 -17.22 -12.48 -3.77
C LYS A 139 -18.35 -11.96 -4.64
N LEU A 140 -18.07 -11.62 -5.90
CA LEU A 140 -19.06 -11.17 -6.85
C LEU A 140 -20.08 -12.27 -7.14
N VAL A 141 -19.62 -13.49 -7.43
CA VAL A 141 -20.48 -14.65 -7.69
C VAL A 141 -21.30 -15.01 -6.46
N LYS A 142 -20.70 -15.05 -5.27
CA LYS A 142 -21.40 -15.39 -4.03
C LYS A 142 -22.51 -14.39 -3.69
N LYS A 143 -22.28 -13.10 -3.94
CA LYS A 143 -23.21 -12.03 -3.56
C LYS A 143 -24.25 -11.71 -4.64
N TRP A 144 -23.87 -11.77 -5.93
CA TRP A 144 -24.73 -11.38 -7.04
C TRP A 144 -24.92 -12.46 -8.12
N GLY A 145 -24.11 -13.52 -8.12
CA GLY A 145 -24.20 -14.62 -9.10
C GLY A 145 -25.39 -15.56 -8.89
N GLY A 146 -26.09 -15.45 -7.77
CA GLY A 146 -27.22 -16.32 -7.40
C GLY A 146 -26.81 -17.75 -7.08
N GLU A 147 -27.73 -18.57 -6.57
CA GLU A 147 -27.56 -20.02 -6.62
C GLU A 147 -27.67 -20.44 -8.09
N LYS A 148 -26.73 -21.24 -8.61
CA LYS A 148 -26.93 -21.94 -9.89
C LYS A 148 -28.08 -22.95 -9.76
N LYS A 149 -29.32 -22.47 -9.74
CA LYS A 149 -30.54 -23.25 -9.92
C LYS A 149 -30.99 -23.07 -11.36
N GLY A 150 -30.46 -23.91 -12.26
CA GLY A 150 -30.81 -23.85 -13.67
C GLY A 150 -30.26 -25.02 -14.48
N LEU A 151 -31.09 -26.07 -14.61
CA LEU A 151 -31.50 -26.82 -15.82
C LEU A 151 -30.54 -27.17 -16.97
N PHE A 152 -29.26 -26.79 -16.95
CA PHE A 152 -28.30 -27.22 -17.96
C PHE A 152 -27.39 -28.31 -17.41
N GLN A 153 -27.71 -29.53 -17.84
CA GLN A 153 -26.94 -30.76 -17.75
C GLN A 153 -25.44 -30.51 -17.97
N LYS A 154 -24.59 -31.00 -17.05
CA LYS A 154 -23.21 -31.33 -17.42
C LYS A 154 -23.28 -32.41 -18.51
N PRO A 155 -22.52 -32.30 -19.62
CA PRO A 155 -22.42 -33.41 -20.55
C PRO A 155 -21.81 -34.59 -19.79
N LYS A 156 -22.47 -35.74 -19.84
CA LYS A 156 -21.87 -36.98 -19.35
C LYS A 156 -20.67 -37.28 -20.25
N MET A 157 -19.48 -37.34 -19.65
CA MET A 157 -18.40 -38.15 -20.20
C MET A 157 -18.76 -39.63 -20.04
#